data_AF-A0A954A6F6-F1
#
_entry.id   AF-A0A954A6F6-F1
#
_cell.length_a   1.000
_cell.length_b   1.000
_cell.length_c   1.000
_cell.angle_alpha   90.00
_cell.angle_beta   90.00
_cell.angle_gamma   90.00
#
_symmetry.space_group_name_H-M   'P 1'
#
loop_
_entity.id
_entity.type
_entity.pdbx_description
1 polymer ?
#
loop_
_entity_poly.entity_id
_entity_poly.type
_entity_poly.pdbx_seq_one_letter_code
_entity_poly.pdbx_strand_id
1 'polypeptide(L)'
;MMNVRRKAREEGSAMILVVIILLLILGMSAAATSVTTTNQRAAGESTRAMRSYYLADTGAQIGNFMIRASNGSMAATTVTETLGGGNVAIGITPLSATLYEVSSVGTVQDQSTTIQLHVELTSIFDMEGAIQVNFGDGVEVSASEISFQLNAASSISGLDHDASGTPLADQSNATYGIAMSPVPGNPDVDVFVDISGGADLEGSPDGTTSDATGQSELFENLVVHARNNADIFLTGSQLFNNTSIGTYGTAANPVLLHVSLGDNEQLHMNQNFAGYGTLVIEVDNATSVSSLYMEDSTYWYGLVVIQFKGDADIPGGALIEFDNYATIVGGLAANFVGEGVTYTGAGDVIDLGNGNPHVLYSSDVLSNVEGVDQVVDISTKVISYLHVH
;
A
#
# COMPACT_ATOMS: atom_id res chain seq x y z
N MET A 1 -75.71 -76.69 14.78
CA MET A 1 -75.59 -75.23 15.05
C MET A 1 -74.26 -74.91 15.75
N MET A 2 -73.11 -75.12 15.10
CA MET A 2 -71.79 -74.89 15.72
C MET A 2 -70.76 -74.31 14.74
N ASN A 3 -71.18 -73.37 13.88
CA ASN A 3 -70.27 -72.67 12.95
C ASN A 3 -70.39 -71.13 12.95
N VAL A 4 -71.40 -70.54 13.60
CA VAL A 4 -71.59 -69.08 13.58
C VAL A 4 -70.75 -68.36 14.65
N ARG A 5 -70.47 -69.01 15.79
CA ARG A 5 -69.68 -68.40 16.89
C ARG A 5 -68.15 -68.41 16.68
N ARG A 6 -67.61 -69.26 15.78
CA ARG A 6 -66.18 -69.24 15.41
C ARG A 6 -65.88 -68.11 14.42
N LYS A 7 -66.75 -67.92 13.41
CA LYS A 7 -66.57 -66.91 12.36
C LYS A 7 -66.56 -65.47 12.91
N ALA A 8 -67.47 -65.15 13.85
CA ALA A 8 -67.50 -63.83 14.49
C ALA A 8 -66.28 -63.56 15.40
N ARG A 9 -65.64 -64.62 15.95
CA ARG A 9 -64.43 -64.49 16.77
C ARG A 9 -63.18 -64.28 15.91
N GLU A 10 -63.13 -64.93 14.75
CA GLU A 10 -62.06 -64.75 13.75
C GLU A 10 -62.13 -63.37 13.07
N GLU A 11 -63.33 -62.89 12.75
CA GLU A 11 -63.55 -61.54 12.19
C GLU A 11 -63.20 -60.43 13.21
N GLY A 12 -63.51 -60.64 14.50
CA GLY A 12 -63.14 -59.71 15.57
C GLY A 12 -61.63 -59.63 15.82
N SER A 13 -60.92 -60.77 15.80
CA SER A 13 -59.45 -60.78 15.95
C SER A 13 -58.74 -60.18 14.75
N ALA A 14 -59.26 -60.39 13.54
CA ALA A 14 -58.71 -59.80 12.32
C ALA A 14 -58.86 -58.27 12.33
N MET A 15 -60.00 -57.76 12.79
CA MET A 15 -60.22 -56.31 12.88
C MET A 15 -59.28 -55.65 13.92
N ILE A 16 -59.07 -56.28 15.08
CA ILE A 16 -58.13 -55.79 16.10
C ILE A 16 -56.69 -55.78 15.55
N LEU A 17 -56.28 -56.82 14.82
CA LEU A 17 -54.96 -56.89 14.19
C LEU A 17 -54.76 -55.74 13.18
N VAL A 18 -55.76 -55.48 12.34
CA VAL A 18 -55.73 -54.37 11.37
C VAL A 18 -55.61 -53.02 12.07
N VAL A 19 -56.33 -52.81 13.17
CA VAL A 19 -56.22 -51.57 13.96
C VAL A 19 -54.84 -51.41 14.60
N ILE A 20 -54.27 -52.49 15.14
CA ILE A 20 -52.90 -52.45 15.71
C ILE A 20 -51.88 -52.12 14.62
N ILE A 21 -51.99 -52.74 13.44
CA ILE A 21 -51.11 -52.48 12.30
C ILE A 21 -51.25 -51.02 11.84
N LEU A 22 -52.47 -50.49 11.73
CA LEU A 22 -52.71 -49.09 11.37
C LEU A 22 -52.09 -48.12 12.39
N LEU A 23 -52.24 -48.40 13.69
CA LEU A 23 -51.64 -47.58 14.76
C LEU A 23 -50.12 -47.61 14.72
N LEU A 24 -49.52 -48.77 14.42
CA LEU A 24 -48.06 -48.89 14.24
C LEU A 24 -47.56 -48.09 13.04
N ILE A 25 -48.28 -48.14 11.91
CA ILE A 25 -47.92 -47.37 10.71
C ILE A 25 -48.05 -45.87 10.96
N LEU A 26 -49.11 -45.43 11.64
CA LEU A 26 -49.30 -44.02 12.04
C LEU A 26 -48.20 -43.55 13.00
N GLY A 27 -47.84 -44.36 14.00
CA GLY A 27 -46.74 -44.07 14.92
C GLY A 27 -45.39 -43.95 14.20
N MET A 28 -45.11 -44.86 13.27
CA MET A 28 -43.90 -44.81 12.44
C MET A 28 -43.86 -43.58 11.52
N SER A 29 -44.99 -43.21 10.91
CA SER A 29 -45.08 -42.00 10.06
C SER A 29 -44.81 -40.72 10.87
N ALA A 30 -45.40 -40.59 12.07
CA ALA A 30 -45.18 -39.43 12.93
C ALA A 30 -43.72 -39.34 13.41
N ALA A 31 -43.11 -40.47 13.78
CA ALA A 31 -41.70 -40.53 14.16
C ALA A 31 -40.76 -40.16 12.99
N ALA A 32 -41.03 -40.67 11.77
CA ALA A 32 -40.24 -40.33 10.59
C ALA A 32 -40.33 -38.83 10.24
N THR A 33 -41.52 -38.23 10.33
CA THR A 33 -41.70 -36.78 10.13
C THR A 33 -40.96 -35.98 11.19
N SER A 34 -40.99 -36.40 12.47
CA SER A 34 -40.28 -35.73 13.56
C SER A 34 -38.75 -35.79 13.40
N VAL A 35 -38.21 -36.94 12.98
CA VAL A 35 -36.77 -37.09 12.74
C VAL A 35 -36.33 -36.26 11.52
N THR A 36 -37.14 -36.24 10.46
CA THR A 36 -36.84 -35.48 9.23
C THR A 36 -36.84 -33.97 9.50
N THR A 37 -37.82 -33.45 10.26
CA THR A 37 -37.86 -32.02 10.60
C THR A 37 -36.75 -31.60 11.56
N THR A 38 -36.35 -32.48 12.49
CA THR A 38 -35.21 -32.22 13.39
C THR A 38 -33.89 -32.19 12.62
N ASN A 39 -33.66 -33.14 11.71
CA ASN A 39 -32.45 -33.17 10.88
C ASN A 39 -32.40 -32.00 9.89
N GLN A 40 -33.56 -31.59 9.34
CA GLN A 40 -33.63 -30.40 8.48
C GLN A 40 -33.41 -29.10 9.26
N ARG A 41 -33.90 -28.99 10.50
CA ARG A 41 -33.62 -27.85 11.39
C ARG A 41 -32.14 -27.79 11.77
N ALA A 42 -31.54 -28.91 12.18
CA ALA A 42 -30.12 -28.98 12.50
C ALA A 42 -29.23 -28.67 11.29
N ALA A 43 -29.57 -29.19 10.10
CA ALA A 43 -28.86 -28.86 8.86
C ALA A 43 -29.04 -27.38 8.47
N GLY A 44 -30.25 -26.83 8.62
CA GLY A 44 -30.55 -25.42 8.36
C GLY A 44 -29.91 -24.45 9.36
N GLU A 45 -29.80 -24.83 10.64
CA GLU A 45 -29.03 -24.10 11.66
C GLU A 45 -27.53 -24.16 11.35
N SER A 46 -26.99 -25.31 10.95
CA SER A 46 -25.58 -25.40 10.54
C SER A 46 -25.28 -24.55 9.30
N THR A 47 -26.22 -24.49 8.34
CA THR A 47 -26.05 -23.70 7.12
C THR A 47 -26.17 -22.20 7.40
N ARG A 48 -27.11 -21.79 8.25
CA ARG A 48 -27.26 -20.38 8.67
C ARG A 48 -26.05 -19.90 9.48
N ALA A 49 -25.56 -20.72 10.41
CA ALA A 49 -24.35 -20.43 11.19
C ALA A 49 -23.09 -20.33 10.32
N MET A 50 -22.90 -21.22 9.35
CA MET A 50 -21.78 -21.11 8.40
C MET A 50 -21.88 -19.85 7.54
N ARG A 51 -23.09 -19.47 7.10
CA ARG A 51 -23.29 -18.26 6.30
C ARG A 51 -23.10 -16.98 7.12
N SER A 52 -23.58 -16.92 8.37
CA SER A 52 -23.35 -15.78 9.24
C SER A 52 -21.86 -15.63 9.57
N TYR A 53 -21.14 -16.74 9.78
CA TYR A 53 -19.67 -16.73 9.91
C TYR A 53 -18.98 -16.22 8.66
N TYR A 54 -19.33 -16.73 7.47
CA TYR A 54 -18.75 -16.25 6.20
C TYR A 54 -18.98 -14.75 5.97
N LEU A 55 -20.18 -14.25 6.29
CA LEU A 55 -20.48 -12.82 6.21
C LEU A 55 -19.66 -12.01 7.20
N ALA A 56 -19.55 -12.48 8.45
CA ALA A 56 -18.74 -11.83 9.47
C ALA A 56 -17.26 -11.80 9.06
N ASP A 57 -16.72 -12.89 8.52
CA ASP A 57 -15.33 -12.96 8.04
C ASP A 57 -15.11 -12.02 6.86
N THR A 58 -16.03 -12.01 5.90
CA THR A 58 -15.98 -11.08 4.76
C THR A 58 -16.00 -9.62 5.23
N GLY A 59 -16.87 -9.26 6.17
CA GLY A 59 -16.89 -7.89 6.73
C GLY A 59 -15.64 -7.54 7.52
N ALA A 60 -15.01 -8.52 8.17
CA ALA A 60 -13.75 -8.31 8.86
C ALA A 60 -12.61 -8.01 7.87
N GLN A 61 -12.57 -8.73 6.74
CA GLN A 61 -11.65 -8.45 5.64
C GLN A 61 -11.92 -7.09 4.97
N ILE A 62 -13.19 -6.71 4.79
CA ILE A 62 -13.56 -5.37 4.30
C ILE A 62 -13.10 -4.29 5.29
N GLY A 63 -13.29 -4.49 6.60
CA GLY A 63 -12.81 -3.55 7.61
C GLY A 63 -11.28 -3.40 7.63
N ASN A 64 -10.55 -4.51 7.45
CA ASN A 64 -9.10 -4.47 7.27
C ASN A 64 -8.71 -3.68 5.99
N PHE A 65 -9.43 -3.89 4.88
CA PHE A 65 -9.25 -3.08 3.66
C PHE A 65 -9.53 -1.59 3.88
N MET A 66 -10.58 -1.25 4.64
CA MET A 66 -10.90 0.14 4.94
C MET A 66 -9.80 0.83 5.76
N ILE A 67 -9.24 0.14 6.77
CA ILE A 67 -8.10 0.68 7.56
C ILE A 67 -6.91 0.95 6.63
N ARG A 68 -6.57 0.00 5.74
CA ARG A 68 -5.51 0.18 4.73
C ARG A 68 -5.76 1.36 3.82
N ALA A 69 -6.95 1.45 3.23
CA ALA A 69 -7.34 2.53 2.33
C ALA A 69 -7.34 3.92 3.00
N SER A 70 -7.43 3.96 4.33
CA SER A 70 -7.34 5.21 5.10
C SER A 70 -5.92 5.63 5.46
N ASN A 71 -4.92 4.79 5.19
CA ASN A 71 -3.53 5.04 5.57
C ASN A 71 -3.37 5.43 7.06
N GLY A 72 -4.11 4.75 7.95
CA GLY A 72 -4.07 5.02 9.39
C GLY A 72 -4.85 6.27 9.87
N SER A 73 -5.50 7.03 8.99
CA SER A 73 -6.27 8.20 9.39
C SER A 73 -7.73 7.88 9.75
N MET A 74 -8.10 6.60 9.86
CA MET A 74 -9.48 6.19 10.11
C MET A 74 -9.95 6.48 11.54
N ALA A 75 -10.91 7.38 11.66
CA ALA A 75 -11.68 7.56 12.89
C ALA A 75 -12.60 6.35 13.15
N ALA A 76 -13.07 6.23 14.40
CA ALA A 76 -14.04 5.20 14.75
C ALA A 76 -15.28 5.29 13.84
N THR A 77 -15.63 4.19 13.18
CA THR A 77 -16.70 4.18 12.19
C THR A 77 -17.48 2.87 12.21
N THR A 78 -18.69 2.89 11.64
CA THR A 78 -19.51 1.70 11.45
C THR A 78 -20.14 1.72 10.07
N VAL A 79 -19.96 0.65 9.32
CA VAL A 79 -20.51 0.46 7.98
C VAL A 79 -21.41 -0.77 7.98
N THR A 80 -22.50 -0.73 7.22
CA THR A 80 -23.37 -1.90 7.02
C THR A 80 -23.48 -2.21 5.54
N GLU A 81 -23.11 -3.43 5.18
CA GLU A 81 -23.17 -3.94 3.81
C GLU A 81 -24.21 -5.06 3.70
N THR A 82 -24.88 -5.12 2.55
CA THR A 82 -25.78 -6.22 2.21
C THR A 82 -25.09 -7.11 1.19
N LEU A 83 -24.69 -8.31 1.61
CA LEU A 83 -23.96 -9.27 0.77
C LEU A 83 -24.84 -10.50 0.52
N GLY A 84 -24.71 -11.13 -0.65
CA GLY A 84 -25.65 -12.13 -1.17
C GLY A 84 -26.11 -13.20 -0.14
N GLY A 85 -27.23 -12.93 0.54
CA GLY A 85 -27.84 -13.83 1.53
C GLY A 85 -27.91 -13.32 2.98
N GLY A 86 -27.42 -12.12 3.29
CA GLY A 86 -27.53 -11.51 4.62
C GLY A 86 -26.94 -10.11 4.71
N ASN A 87 -26.77 -9.62 5.93
CA ASN A 87 -26.17 -8.31 6.21
C ASN A 87 -24.88 -8.50 6.99
N VAL A 88 -23.94 -7.58 6.84
CA VAL A 88 -22.77 -7.48 7.70
C VAL A 88 -22.64 -6.06 8.25
N ALA A 89 -22.46 -5.94 9.57
CA ALA A 89 -22.17 -4.68 10.22
C ALA A 89 -20.70 -4.69 10.67
N ILE A 90 -19.92 -3.73 10.17
CA ILE A 90 -18.48 -3.62 10.36
C ILE A 90 -18.23 -2.40 11.24
N GLY A 91 -17.70 -2.58 12.44
CA GLY A 91 -17.21 -1.52 13.31
C GLY A 91 -15.68 -1.48 13.26
N ILE A 92 -15.11 -0.30 13.10
CA ILE A 92 -13.66 -0.07 13.14
C ILE A 92 -13.40 0.92 14.26
N THR A 93 -12.50 0.57 15.18
CA THR A 93 -12.13 1.41 16.33
C THR A 93 -10.61 1.54 16.40
N PRO A 94 -10.02 2.75 16.27
CA PRO A 94 -8.61 2.95 16.55
C PRO A 94 -8.34 2.75 18.05
N LEU A 95 -7.40 1.86 18.37
CA LEU A 95 -6.92 1.60 19.72
C LEU A 95 -5.63 2.38 20.03
N SER A 96 -4.81 2.63 19.02
CA SER A 96 -3.63 3.52 19.04
C SER A 96 -3.44 4.16 17.65
N ALA A 97 -2.32 4.86 17.44
CA ALA A 97 -1.96 5.42 16.12
C ALA A 97 -1.76 4.34 15.04
N THR A 98 -1.40 3.12 15.42
CA THR A 98 -1.06 2.02 14.52
C THR A 98 -1.88 0.76 14.78
N LEU A 99 -2.78 0.75 15.75
CA LEU A 99 -3.55 -0.45 16.11
C LEU A 99 -5.05 -0.19 16.04
N TYR A 100 -5.77 -1.06 15.35
CA TYR A 100 -7.21 -0.98 15.15
C TYR A 100 -7.90 -2.28 15.58
N GLU A 101 -9.10 -2.14 16.13
CA GLU A 101 -10.05 -3.24 16.27
C GLU A 101 -11.09 -3.18 15.14
N VAL A 102 -11.25 -4.28 14.41
CA VAL A 102 -12.36 -4.49 13.46
C VAL A 102 -13.33 -5.50 14.07
N SER A 103 -14.54 -5.07 14.39
CA SER A 103 -15.64 -5.95 14.83
C SER A 103 -16.65 -6.10 13.70
N SER A 104 -16.81 -7.31 13.18
CA SER A 104 -17.71 -7.62 12.08
C SER A 104 -18.81 -8.59 12.52
N VAL A 105 -20.08 -8.18 12.39
CA VAL A 105 -21.26 -8.97 12.74
C VAL A 105 -22.00 -9.38 11.47
N GLY A 106 -21.82 -10.63 11.05
CA GLY A 106 -22.54 -11.24 9.95
C GLY A 106 -23.89 -11.78 10.41
N THR A 107 -24.98 -11.37 9.77
CA THR A 107 -26.36 -11.73 10.14
C THR A 107 -27.09 -12.36 8.96
N VAL A 108 -27.62 -13.56 9.18
CA VAL A 108 -28.51 -14.28 8.25
C VAL A 108 -29.78 -14.63 9.00
N GLN A 109 -30.87 -13.91 8.71
CA GLN A 109 -32.16 -14.04 9.41
C GLN A 109 -32.00 -13.77 10.92
N ASP A 110 -32.21 -14.79 11.75
CA ASP A 110 -32.14 -14.78 13.22
C ASP A 110 -30.76 -15.22 13.75
N GLN A 111 -29.85 -15.64 12.87
CA GLN A 111 -28.50 -16.07 13.25
C GLN A 111 -27.50 -14.95 13.01
N SER A 112 -26.74 -14.61 14.04
CA SER A 112 -25.58 -13.70 13.95
C SER A 112 -24.30 -14.41 14.36
N THR A 113 -23.18 -13.97 13.80
CA THR A 113 -21.84 -14.34 14.21
C THR A 113 -20.98 -13.10 14.25
N THR A 114 -20.14 -12.97 15.26
CA THR A 114 -19.22 -11.84 15.41
C THR A 114 -17.79 -12.33 15.27
N ILE A 115 -17.03 -11.67 14.42
CA ILE A 115 -15.58 -11.82 14.31
C ILE A 115 -14.95 -10.49 14.72
N GLN A 116 -13.92 -10.57 15.57
CA GLN A 116 -13.06 -9.45 15.91
C GLN A 116 -11.66 -9.69 15.36
N LEU A 117 -11.11 -8.69 14.68
CA LEU A 117 -9.71 -8.64 14.28
C LEU A 117 -9.02 -7.50 15.02
N HIS A 118 -7.78 -7.75 15.44
CA HIS A 118 -6.87 -6.66 15.73
C HIS A 118 -5.89 -6.53 14.57
N VAL A 119 -5.85 -5.35 13.99
CA VAL A 119 -5.04 -5.02 12.82
C VAL A 119 -4.00 -4.00 13.25
N GLU A 120 -2.73 -4.39 13.19
CA GLU A 120 -1.60 -3.49 13.36
C GLU A 120 -1.20 -2.96 11.99
N LEU A 121 -1.27 -1.65 11.83
CA LEU A 121 -0.70 -0.92 10.72
C LEU A 121 0.80 -0.80 10.98
N THR A 122 1.58 -1.65 10.32
CA THR A 122 3.03 -1.74 10.45
C THR A 122 3.74 -0.61 9.72
N SER A 123 3.08 0.04 8.76
CA SER A 123 3.62 1.20 8.07
C SER A 123 2.52 2.07 7.45
N ILE A 124 2.80 3.35 7.26
CA ILE A 124 1.94 4.29 6.52
C ILE A 124 2.85 4.76 5.40
N PHE A 125 2.42 4.68 4.13
CA PHE A 125 3.17 5.39 3.10
C PHE A 125 2.91 6.87 3.32
N ASP A 126 3.90 7.50 3.93
CA ASP A 126 3.94 8.94 4.12
C ASP A 126 5.29 9.41 3.61
N MET A 127 5.24 10.38 2.72
CA MET A 127 6.41 11.06 2.21
C MET A 127 6.31 12.49 2.72
N GLU A 128 7.15 12.81 3.70
CA GLU A 128 7.14 14.08 4.43
C GLU A 128 7.78 15.23 3.62
N GLY A 129 7.38 15.39 2.37
CA GLY A 129 7.79 16.49 1.49
C GLY A 129 8.22 16.06 0.10
N ALA A 130 8.84 17.00 -0.63
CA ALA A 130 9.18 16.83 -2.05
C ALA A 130 10.26 15.77 -2.31
N ILE A 131 11.25 15.66 -1.40
CA ILE A 131 12.35 14.68 -1.49
C ILE A 131 12.45 13.86 -0.20
N GLN A 132 12.83 12.60 -0.33
CA GLN A 132 13.15 11.74 0.79
C GLN A 132 14.42 10.92 0.49
N VAL A 133 15.31 10.77 1.46
CA VAL A 133 16.53 9.98 1.29
C VAL A 133 16.69 8.99 2.46
N ASN A 134 16.67 7.70 2.19
CA ASN A 134 16.72 6.67 3.23
C ASN A 134 18.01 5.86 3.15
N PHE A 135 18.57 5.53 4.32
CA PHE A 135 19.72 4.64 4.46
C PHE A 135 19.26 3.39 5.21
N GLY A 136 19.29 2.25 4.52
CA GLY A 136 18.97 0.96 5.10
C GLY A 136 20.06 0.44 6.05
N ASP A 137 19.75 -0.68 6.71
CA ASP A 137 20.71 -1.39 7.56
C ASP A 137 21.96 -1.81 6.76
N GLY A 138 23.14 -1.63 7.37
CA GLY A 138 24.41 -2.06 6.78
C GLY A 138 25.07 -1.08 5.82
N VAL A 139 24.45 0.08 5.56
CA VAL A 139 25.07 1.18 4.81
C VAL A 139 26.12 1.90 5.67
N GLU A 140 27.36 2.02 5.16
CA GLU A 140 28.45 2.73 5.83
C GLU A 140 28.68 4.10 5.17
N VAL A 141 28.13 5.18 5.75
CA VAL A 141 28.45 6.53 5.28
C VAL A 141 29.79 6.97 5.87
N SER A 142 30.82 7.01 5.02
CA SER A 142 32.19 7.41 5.39
C SER A 142 32.45 8.91 5.16
N ALA A 143 31.62 9.60 4.39
CA ALA A 143 31.69 11.05 4.26
C ALA A 143 31.23 11.75 5.54
N SER A 144 31.81 12.91 5.78
CA SER A 144 31.36 13.81 6.85
C SER A 144 30.07 14.56 6.48
N GLU A 145 29.77 14.68 5.19
CA GLU A 145 28.68 15.50 4.66
C GLU A 145 28.01 14.80 3.48
N ILE A 146 26.68 14.92 3.40
CA ILE A 146 25.88 14.55 2.23
C ILE A 146 25.29 15.84 1.67
N SER A 147 25.54 16.11 0.39
CA SER A 147 25.18 17.38 -0.24
C SER A 147 24.03 17.27 -1.25
N PHE A 148 23.19 18.30 -1.25
CA PHE A 148 22.18 18.59 -2.25
C PHE A 148 22.51 19.96 -2.85
N GLN A 149 22.79 20.01 -4.14
CA GLN A 149 23.14 21.25 -4.83
C GLN A 149 21.91 21.90 -5.46
N LEU A 150 21.68 23.16 -5.15
CA LEU A 150 20.61 23.99 -5.71
C LEU A 150 21.21 25.21 -6.40
N ASN A 151 21.29 25.18 -7.73
CA ASN A 151 21.81 26.30 -8.51
C ASN A 151 20.74 27.38 -8.74
N ALA A 152 21.18 28.54 -9.23
CA ALA A 152 20.33 29.71 -9.43
C ALA A 152 19.01 29.40 -10.18
N ALA A 153 17.90 29.85 -9.59
CA ALA A 153 16.54 29.74 -10.10
C ALA A 153 15.91 28.33 -10.08
N SER A 154 16.59 27.32 -9.53
CA SER A 154 15.98 26.05 -9.16
C SER A 154 15.09 26.16 -7.91
N SER A 155 14.19 25.19 -7.70
CA SER A 155 13.47 25.10 -6.43
C SER A 155 13.15 23.69 -5.95
N ILE A 156 13.10 23.55 -4.62
CA ILE A 156 12.45 22.44 -3.92
C ILE A 156 11.33 23.05 -3.09
N SER A 157 10.11 22.54 -3.23
CA SER A 157 8.97 23.07 -2.48
C SER A 157 8.22 21.96 -1.74
N GLY A 158 8.19 22.06 -0.41
CA GLY A 158 7.37 21.21 0.46
C GLY A 158 5.93 21.69 0.60
N LEU A 159 5.55 22.79 -0.05
CA LEU A 159 4.15 23.20 -0.12
C LEU A 159 3.35 22.20 -0.96
N ASP A 160 2.06 22.07 -0.70
CA ASP A 160 1.20 21.24 -1.55
C ASP A 160 0.95 21.93 -2.87
N HIS A 161 1.23 21.26 -3.99
CA HIS A 161 0.93 21.76 -5.33
C HIS A 161 -0.16 20.91 -5.98
N ASP A 162 -0.89 21.52 -6.90
CA ASP A 162 -1.66 20.76 -7.87
C ASP A 162 -0.75 20.16 -8.96
N ALA A 163 -1.32 19.33 -9.82
CA ALA A 163 -0.62 18.73 -10.96
C ALA A 163 -0.08 19.76 -11.98
N SER A 164 -0.39 21.06 -11.86
CA SER A 164 0.21 22.11 -12.69
C SER A 164 1.40 22.81 -12.04
N GLY A 165 1.74 22.43 -10.80
CA GLY A 165 2.75 23.11 -9.99
C GLY A 165 2.24 24.40 -9.33
N THR A 166 0.92 24.58 -9.22
CA THR A 166 0.35 25.74 -8.51
C THR A 166 0.19 25.40 -7.03
N PRO A 167 0.71 26.23 -6.09
CA PRO A 167 0.53 26.01 -4.66
C PRO A 167 -0.94 26.03 -4.25
N LEU A 168 -1.38 25.00 -3.53
CA LEU A 168 -2.74 24.81 -3.02
C LEU A 168 -2.85 25.14 -1.54
N ALA A 169 -1.91 24.64 -0.73
CA ALA A 169 -1.92 24.77 0.71
C ALA A 169 -0.50 24.79 1.27
N ASP A 170 -0.35 25.50 2.38
CA ASP A 170 0.87 25.48 3.15
C ASP A 170 0.96 24.16 3.95
N GLN A 171 1.68 23.19 3.40
CA GLN A 171 2.07 21.95 4.07
C GLN A 171 3.46 22.12 4.70
N SER A 172 3.81 23.31 5.23
CA SER A 172 5.18 23.56 5.68
C SER A 172 5.71 22.57 6.73
N ASN A 173 4.88 21.81 7.43
CA ASN A 173 5.37 20.72 8.27
C ASN A 173 6.10 19.60 7.46
N ALA A 174 5.87 19.51 6.15
CA ALA A 174 6.57 18.68 5.16
C ALA A 174 7.76 19.41 4.48
N THR A 175 8.18 20.58 4.98
CA THR A 175 9.20 21.43 4.31
C THR A 175 10.58 20.82 4.32
N TYR A 176 10.91 20.00 5.31
CA TYR A 176 12.06 19.13 5.17
C TYR A 176 11.64 17.87 4.40
N GLY A 177 11.18 18.10 3.18
CA GLY A 177 11.24 17.14 2.10
C GLY A 177 12.69 16.93 1.65
N ILE A 178 13.60 16.80 2.61
CA ILE A 178 14.80 15.98 2.58
C ILE A 178 14.71 15.24 3.91
N ALA A 179 13.72 14.37 4.02
CA ALA A 179 13.61 13.49 5.18
C ALA A 179 14.73 12.46 5.04
N MET A 180 15.78 12.60 5.85
CA MET A 180 16.85 11.62 5.94
C MET A 180 16.64 10.73 7.14
N SER A 181 16.53 9.42 6.89
CA SER A 181 16.65 8.44 7.96
C SER A 181 18.02 8.59 8.61
N PRO A 182 18.15 8.55 9.95
CA PRO A 182 19.45 8.64 10.60
C PRO A 182 20.38 7.55 10.07
N VAL A 183 21.62 7.92 9.73
CA VAL A 183 22.60 6.95 9.24
C VAL A 183 22.89 5.95 10.38
N PRO A 184 22.59 4.66 10.21
CA PRO A 184 22.81 3.68 11.27
C PRO A 184 24.27 3.66 11.72
N GLY A 185 24.51 3.93 13.01
CA GLY A 185 25.84 3.86 13.61
C GLY A 185 26.74 5.09 13.42
N ASN A 186 26.28 6.15 12.74
CA ASN A 186 27.06 7.39 12.58
C ASN A 186 26.21 8.65 12.88
N PRO A 187 26.22 9.15 14.13
CA PRO A 187 25.44 10.33 14.52
C PRO A 187 26.03 11.66 14.00
N ASP A 188 27.19 11.63 13.34
CA ASP A 188 27.97 12.81 12.96
C ASP A 188 27.90 13.14 11.45
N VAL A 189 27.00 12.52 10.69
CA VAL A 189 26.77 12.86 9.27
C VAL A 189 25.84 14.06 9.19
N ASP A 190 26.38 15.21 8.78
CA ASP A 190 25.60 16.42 8.53
C ASP A 190 25.03 16.41 7.09
N VAL A 191 23.78 16.87 6.95
CA VAL A 191 23.13 17.07 5.66
C VAL A 191 23.29 18.53 5.28
N PHE A 192 23.87 18.78 4.11
CA PHE A 192 24.08 20.14 3.60
C PHE A 192 23.24 20.38 2.35
N VAL A 193 22.50 21.48 2.34
CA VAL A 193 21.83 21.98 1.13
C VAL A 193 22.59 23.22 0.69
N ASP A 194 23.28 23.13 -0.45
CA ASP A 194 23.97 24.26 -1.05
C ASP A 194 22.97 25.09 -1.88
N ILE A 195 22.53 26.23 -1.33
CA ILE A 195 21.60 27.16 -2.00
C ILE A 195 22.36 28.29 -2.71
N SER A 196 23.60 28.04 -3.14
CA SER A 196 24.41 29.06 -3.81
C SER A 196 23.81 29.44 -5.17
N GLY A 197 23.23 30.64 -5.26
CA GLY A 197 22.74 31.19 -6.53
C GLY A 197 21.34 31.79 -6.51
N GLY A 198 20.65 31.77 -5.37
CA GLY A 198 19.27 32.27 -5.29
C GLY A 198 18.24 31.26 -5.78
N ALA A 199 18.50 29.97 -5.52
CA ALA A 199 17.47 28.94 -5.56
C ALA A 199 16.45 29.17 -4.44
N ASP A 200 15.21 28.76 -4.70
CA ASP A 200 14.12 28.89 -3.75
C ASP A 200 13.87 27.56 -3.03
N LEU A 201 13.92 27.60 -1.70
CA LEU A 201 13.45 26.52 -0.84
C LEU A 201 12.16 26.99 -0.17
N GLU A 202 11.04 26.35 -0.49
CA GLU A 202 9.73 26.81 -0.05
C GLU A 202 9.15 25.95 1.09
N GLY A 203 8.72 26.64 2.16
CA GLY A 203 8.09 26.11 3.37
C GLY A 203 8.85 26.50 4.66
N SER A 204 8.41 26.01 5.83
CA SER A 204 9.05 26.22 7.15
C SER A 204 9.25 24.89 7.91
N PRO A 205 10.46 24.51 8.35
CA PRO A 205 10.67 23.33 9.19
C PRO A 205 9.75 23.24 10.40
N ASP A 206 9.15 22.06 10.62
CA ASP A 206 8.91 21.59 11.99
C ASP A 206 10.15 20.77 12.37
N GLY A 207 10.90 21.20 13.38
CA GLY A 207 12.31 20.85 13.60
C GLY A 207 12.61 19.41 14.07
N THR A 208 12.07 18.38 13.43
CA THR A 208 12.35 16.98 13.74
C THR A 208 12.42 16.13 12.48
N THR A 209 13.63 15.68 12.12
CA THR A 209 13.85 14.56 11.18
C THR A 209 13.17 13.32 11.78
N SER A 210 12.07 12.85 11.19
CA SER A 210 11.32 11.73 11.73
C SER A 210 12.03 10.41 11.42
N ASP A 211 12.32 9.65 12.47
CA ASP A 211 12.91 8.31 12.40
C ASP A 211 11.77 7.30 12.13
N ALA A 212 11.31 7.23 10.89
CA ALA A 212 10.30 6.25 10.50
C ALA A 212 11.01 4.99 9.96
N THR A 213 11.47 4.14 10.87
CA THR A 213 12.09 2.83 10.60
C THR A 213 11.28 1.94 9.62
N GLY A 214 9.99 2.22 9.41
CA GLY A 214 9.14 1.54 8.43
C GLY A 214 9.20 2.08 6.99
N GLN A 215 9.78 3.27 6.75
CA GLN A 215 9.80 3.88 5.42
C GLN A 215 10.79 3.20 4.46
N SER A 216 11.98 2.81 4.94
CA SER A 216 12.93 2.04 4.10
C SER A 216 12.32 0.72 3.62
N GLU A 217 11.67 -0.02 4.53
CA GLU A 217 10.98 -1.27 4.20
C GLU A 217 9.83 -1.05 3.21
N LEU A 218 9.10 0.07 3.33
CA LEU A 218 8.08 0.45 2.35
C LEU A 218 8.66 0.69 0.95
N PHE A 219 9.74 1.46 0.82
CA PHE A 219 10.38 1.70 -0.47
C PHE A 219 10.96 0.42 -1.05
N GLU A 220 11.56 -0.45 -0.24
CA GLU A 220 11.99 -1.77 -0.68
C GLU A 220 10.83 -2.62 -1.19
N ASN A 221 9.70 -2.65 -0.47
CA ASN A 221 8.50 -3.34 -0.90
C ASN A 221 7.92 -2.77 -2.19
N LEU A 222 7.96 -1.45 -2.38
CA LEU A 222 7.57 -0.81 -3.64
C LEU A 222 8.49 -1.18 -4.79
N VAL A 223 9.80 -1.24 -4.57
CA VAL A 223 10.75 -1.71 -5.58
C VAL A 223 10.49 -3.17 -5.95
N VAL A 224 10.28 -4.04 -4.95
CA VAL A 224 9.92 -5.45 -5.17
C VAL A 224 8.59 -5.56 -5.92
N HIS A 225 7.60 -4.76 -5.57
CA HIS A 225 6.31 -4.72 -6.26
C HIS A 225 6.46 -4.30 -7.72
N ALA A 226 7.18 -3.21 -7.99
CA ALA A 226 7.47 -2.72 -9.33
C ALA A 226 8.23 -3.75 -10.17
N ARG A 227 9.25 -4.39 -9.61
CA ARG A 227 9.99 -5.46 -10.30
C ARG A 227 9.08 -6.59 -10.78
N ASN A 228 8.05 -6.92 -10.01
CA ASN A 228 7.15 -8.03 -10.27
C ASN A 228 5.91 -7.65 -11.09
N ASN A 229 5.48 -6.38 -11.05
CA ASN A 229 4.17 -5.96 -11.54
C ASN A 229 4.19 -4.70 -12.41
N ALA A 230 5.36 -4.13 -12.74
CA ALA A 230 5.41 -2.94 -13.58
C ALA A 230 4.73 -3.17 -14.94
N ASP A 231 3.96 -2.18 -15.37
CA ASP A 231 3.38 -2.13 -16.71
C ASP A 231 4.47 -2.11 -17.78
N ILE A 232 5.59 -1.47 -17.43
CA ILE A 232 6.74 -1.29 -18.31
C ILE A 232 8.00 -1.63 -17.53
N PHE A 233 8.77 -2.57 -18.07
CA PHE A 233 10.05 -2.99 -17.51
C PHE A 233 11.17 -2.75 -18.51
N LEU A 234 12.19 -1.98 -18.10
CA LEU A 234 13.35 -1.63 -18.91
C LEU A 234 14.64 -2.01 -18.20
N THR A 235 15.67 -2.30 -18.99
CA THR A 235 17.01 -2.65 -18.52
C THR A 235 18.05 -1.89 -19.32
N GLY A 236 19.13 -1.46 -18.68
CA GLY A 236 20.19 -0.73 -19.36
C GLY A 236 19.91 0.75 -19.51
N SER A 237 20.90 1.51 -19.96
CA SER A 237 20.73 2.94 -20.22
C SER A 237 19.58 3.22 -21.20
N GLN A 238 18.76 4.22 -20.88
CA GLN A 238 17.60 4.61 -21.67
C GLN A 238 17.65 6.10 -22.00
N LEU A 239 17.14 6.46 -23.19
CA LEU A 239 16.92 7.85 -23.59
C LEU A 239 15.43 8.06 -23.89
N PHE A 240 14.78 8.85 -23.04
CA PHE A 240 13.39 9.24 -23.18
C PHE A 240 13.31 10.66 -23.71
N ASN A 241 12.83 10.77 -24.93
CA ASN A 241 12.63 12.06 -25.57
C ASN A 241 11.35 12.06 -26.39
N ASN A 242 10.94 13.21 -26.91
CA ASN A 242 9.72 13.33 -27.70
C ASN A 242 9.71 12.50 -29.00
N THR A 243 10.87 12.00 -29.45
CA THR A 243 10.99 11.17 -30.66
C THR A 243 11.08 9.68 -30.39
N SER A 244 11.69 9.27 -29.28
CA SER A 244 11.91 7.87 -28.93
C SER A 244 10.66 7.27 -28.29
N ILE A 245 10.10 7.98 -27.31
CA ILE A 245 9.13 7.39 -26.37
C ILE A 245 7.98 8.37 -26.05
N GLY A 246 8.14 9.67 -26.27
CA GLY A 246 7.05 10.67 -26.27
C GLY A 246 6.50 10.98 -24.88
N THR A 247 5.78 10.03 -24.29
CA THR A 247 5.13 10.13 -22.98
C THR A 247 4.90 8.75 -22.35
N TYR A 248 4.92 8.64 -21.02
CA TYR A 248 4.46 7.45 -20.30
C TYR A 248 3.27 7.75 -19.38
N GLY A 249 2.23 6.93 -19.47
CA GLY A 249 1.00 7.12 -18.70
C GLY A 249 0.25 8.42 -19.04
N THR A 250 -0.81 8.67 -18.28
CA THR A 250 -1.59 9.90 -18.28
C THR A 250 -2.12 10.16 -16.86
N ALA A 251 -2.56 11.38 -16.53
CA ALA A 251 -3.18 11.64 -15.23
C ALA A 251 -4.38 10.72 -14.92
N ALA A 252 -5.14 10.28 -15.94
CA ALA A 252 -6.28 9.39 -15.75
C ALA A 252 -5.93 7.90 -15.74
N ASN A 253 -4.75 7.54 -16.26
CA ASN A 253 -4.22 6.18 -16.32
C ASN A 253 -2.71 6.30 -16.09
N PRO A 254 -2.28 6.46 -14.83
CA PRO A 254 -0.85 6.42 -14.49
C PRO A 254 -0.25 5.07 -14.88
N VAL A 255 1.07 4.96 -14.86
CA VAL A 255 1.77 3.68 -15.07
C VAL A 255 2.77 3.41 -13.96
N LEU A 256 3.02 2.12 -13.69
CA LEU A 256 4.17 1.65 -12.94
C LEU A 256 5.31 1.30 -13.90
N LEU A 257 6.35 2.13 -13.93
CA LEU A 257 7.54 1.97 -14.75
C LEU A 257 8.72 1.52 -13.88
N HIS A 258 9.33 0.39 -14.22
CA HIS A 258 10.53 -0.11 -13.56
C HIS A 258 11.73 -0.10 -14.53
N VAL A 259 12.83 0.49 -14.10
CA VAL A 259 14.10 0.57 -14.85
C VAL A 259 15.21 -0.05 -14.01
N SER A 260 15.91 -1.05 -14.55
CA SER A 260 17.09 -1.65 -13.91
C SER A 260 18.35 -1.19 -14.64
N LEU A 261 19.24 -0.56 -13.89
CA LEU A 261 20.51 0.01 -14.34
C LEU A 261 21.68 -0.74 -13.68
N GLY A 262 22.61 -1.19 -14.51
CA GLY A 262 23.92 -1.69 -14.09
C GLY A 262 24.95 -0.57 -13.93
N ASP A 263 26.22 -0.96 -13.92
CA ASP A 263 27.35 -0.04 -13.69
C ASP A 263 27.48 1.03 -14.79
N ASN A 264 27.56 2.30 -14.39
CA ASN A 264 27.68 3.45 -15.30
C ASN A 264 26.52 3.59 -16.31
N GLU A 265 25.35 3.02 -15.99
CA GLU A 265 24.14 3.17 -16.79
C GLU A 265 23.26 4.29 -16.26
N GLN A 266 22.48 4.90 -17.16
CA GLN A 266 21.71 6.11 -16.88
C GLN A 266 20.34 6.06 -17.55
N LEU A 267 19.33 6.55 -16.84
CA LEU A 267 18.06 6.97 -17.43
C LEU A 267 18.12 8.46 -17.75
N HIS A 268 18.16 8.81 -19.02
CA HIS A 268 18.19 10.19 -19.50
C HIS A 268 16.83 10.59 -20.08
N MET A 269 16.21 11.64 -19.54
CA MET A 269 14.98 12.23 -20.06
C MET A 269 15.25 13.63 -20.59
N ASN A 270 14.81 13.93 -21.82
CA ASN A 270 14.94 15.28 -22.40
C ASN A 270 13.81 15.64 -23.38
N GLN A 271 13.92 16.82 -24.00
CA GLN A 271 13.09 17.27 -25.12
C GLN A 271 11.57 17.16 -24.92
N ASN A 272 11.03 17.70 -23.83
CA ASN A 272 9.58 17.71 -23.53
C ASN A 272 8.95 16.34 -23.26
N PHE A 273 9.74 15.34 -22.86
CA PHE A 273 9.18 14.08 -22.35
C PHE A 273 8.29 14.34 -21.11
N ALA A 274 7.17 13.63 -21.01
CA ALA A 274 6.28 13.67 -19.85
C ALA A 274 5.88 12.27 -19.38
N GLY A 275 5.99 12.01 -18.08
CA GLY A 275 5.57 10.76 -17.44
C GLY A 275 4.51 10.98 -16.35
N TYR A 276 3.66 9.98 -16.11
CA TYR A 276 2.65 9.95 -15.06
C TYR A 276 2.65 8.61 -14.33
N GLY A 277 2.65 8.64 -13.00
CA GLY A 277 2.60 7.43 -12.15
C GLY A 277 3.87 7.20 -11.34
N THR A 278 4.25 5.94 -11.17
CA THR A 278 5.40 5.57 -10.33
C THR A 278 6.56 5.13 -11.20
N LEU A 279 7.70 5.84 -11.10
CA LEU A 279 8.97 5.45 -11.70
C LEU A 279 9.84 4.84 -10.62
N VAL A 280 10.21 3.58 -10.79
CA VAL A 280 11.20 2.90 -9.95
C VAL A 280 12.47 2.69 -10.77
N ILE A 281 13.60 3.20 -10.27
CA ILE A 281 14.93 2.98 -10.83
C ILE A 281 15.72 2.15 -9.82
N GLU A 282 16.17 0.99 -10.23
CA GLU A 282 17.04 0.12 -9.45
C GLU A 282 18.45 0.17 -10.03
N VAL A 283 19.43 0.56 -9.22
CA VAL A 283 20.82 0.76 -9.63
C VAL A 283 21.69 -0.27 -8.92
N ASP A 284 22.38 -1.13 -9.66
CA ASP A 284 23.18 -2.21 -9.08
C ASP A 284 24.45 -1.73 -8.37
N ASN A 285 25.12 -0.70 -8.90
CA ASN A 285 26.26 -0.03 -8.27
C ASN A 285 26.24 1.46 -8.61
N ALA A 286 26.22 2.34 -7.60
CA ALA A 286 26.30 3.78 -7.83
C ALA A 286 27.73 4.14 -8.27
N THR A 287 27.86 4.79 -9.44
CA THR A 287 29.14 5.20 -10.03
C THR A 287 29.14 6.71 -10.26
N SER A 288 30.18 7.27 -10.88
CA SER A 288 30.27 8.72 -11.18
C SER A 288 29.33 9.22 -12.28
N VAL A 289 28.42 8.38 -12.79
CA VAL A 289 27.41 8.76 -13.78
C VAL A 289 26.06 8.91 -13.06
N SER A 290 25.35 10.00 -13.31
CA SER A 290 24.01 10.22 -12.78
C SER A 290 23.07 9.10 -13.25
N SER A 291 22.41 8.43 -12.31
CA SER A 291 21.49 7.32 -12.62
C SER A 291 20.17 7.83 -13.20
N LEU A 292 19.78 9.05 -12.82
CA LEU A 292 18.69 9.79 -13.44
C LEU A 292 19.21 11.16 -13.86
N TYR A 293 19.07 11.48 -15.14
CA TYR A 293 19.34 12.81 -15.67
C TYR A 293 18.10 13.33 -16.40
N MET A 294 17.53 14.43 -15.91
CA MET A 294 16.39 15.11 -16.52
C MET A 294 16.82 16.49 -16.99
N GLU A 295 16.58 16.82 -18.26
CA GLU A 295 16.89 18.14 -18.79
C GLU A 295 15.74 18.70 -19.65
N ASP A 296 15.88 19.95 -20.07
CA ASP A 296 14.87 20.69 -20.83
C ASP A 296 13.51 20.74 -20.11
N SER A 297 12.41 20.94 -20.83
CA SER A 297 11.06 20.95 -20.26
C SER A 297 10.51 19.54 -20.05
N THR A 298 11.25 18.69 -19.34
CA THR A 298 10.80 17.33 -18.99
C THR A 298 9.98 17.32 -17.70
N TYR A 299 8.98 16.45 -17.64
CA TYR A 299 8.06 16.39 -16.51
C TYR A 299 7.81 14.96 -16.04
N TRP A 300 7.79 14.75 -14.73
CA TRP A 300 7.20 13.57 -14.12
C TRP A 300 6.14 13.96 -13.11
N TYR A 301 4.91 13.49 -13.33
CA TYR A 301 3.77 13.71 -12.43
C TYR A 301 3.50 12.42 -11.66
N GLY A 302 4.05 12.34 -10.45
CA GLY A 302 3.93 11.14 -9.64
C GLY A 302 5.10 10.94 -8.69
N LEU A 303 5.39 9.68 -8.41
CA LEU A 303 6.46 9.27 -7.50
C LEU A 303 7.65 8.75 -8.30
N VAL A 304 8.84 9.25 -8.00
CA VAL A 304 10.11 8.70 -8.49
C VAL A 304 10.83 8.08 -7.31
N VAL A 305 11.17 6.80 -7.41
CA VAL A 305 11.94 6.05 -6.39
C VAL A 305 13.20 5.53 -7.04
N ILE A 306 14.35 5.84 -6.46
CA ILE A 306 15.65 5.35 -6.92
C ILE A 306 16.27 4.52 -5.80
N GLN A 307 16.43 3.23 -6.04
CA GLN A 307 17.08 2.32 -5.13
C GLN A 307 18.52 2.06 -5.58
N PHE A 308 19.47 2.53 -4.80
CA PHE A 308 20.90 2.24 -4.98
C PHE A 308 21.26 0.99 -4.19
N LYS A 309 21.75 0.00 -4.92
CA LYS A 309 22.32 -1.25 -4.40
C LYS A 309 23.83 -1.21 -4.58
N GLY A 310 24.52 -2.10 -3.86
CA GLY A 310 25.95 -2.36 -4.07
C GLY A 310 26.89 -1.28 -3.55
N ASP A 311 28.19 -1.47 -3.78
CA ASP A 311 29.23 -0.56 -3.29
C ASP A 311 29.17 0.76 -4.09
N ALA A 312 28.78 1.86 -3.45
CA ALA A 312 28.71 3.18 -4.07
C ALA A 312 29.98 4.01 -3.79
N ASP A 313 31.04 3.83 -4.59
CA ASP A 313 32.21 4.74 -4.54
C ASP A 313 31.90 5.97 -5.41
N ILE A 314 31.36 7.04 -4.81
CA ILE A 314 30.94 8.27 -5.52
C ILE A 314 32.12 9.24 -5.54
N PRO A 315 32.94 9.27 -6.61
CA PRO A 315 34.22 9.96 -6.59
C PRO A 315 34.10 11.43 -7.00
N GLY A 316 32.89 11.89 -7.36
CA GLY A 316 32.55 13.24 -7.82
C GLY A 316 31.47 13.21 -8.91
N GLY A 317 30.48 14.10 -8.80
CA GLY A 317 29.30 14.18 -9.68
C GLY A 317 27.99 13.88 -8.94
N ALA A 318 26.87 14.33 -9.50
CA ALA A 318 25.54 14.13 -8.92
C ALA A 318 24.99 12.73 -9.25
N LEU A 319 24.38 12.03 -8.29
CA LEU A 319 23.67 10.76 -8.57
C LEU A 319 22.36 10.98 -9.32
N ILE A 320 21.70 12.10 -9.03
CA ILE A 320 20.44 12.52 -9.63
C ILE A 320 20.64 13.95 -10.10
N GLU A 321 20.42 14.22 -11.38
CA GLU A 321 20.72 15.51 -11.98
C GLU A 321 19.50 16.05 -12.74
N PHE A 322 19.19 17.32 -12.50
CA PHE A 322 18.12 18.05 -13.17
C PHE A 322 18.69 19.32 -13.79
N ASP A 323 18.37 19.61 -15.04
CA ASP A 323 18.79 20.85 -15.70
C ASP A 323 17.64 21.49 -16.48
N ASN A 324 17.77 22.78 -16.74
CA ASN A 324 16.73 23.62 -17.34
C ASN A 324 15.39 23.49 -16.62
N TYR A 325 14.28 23.27 -17.34
CA TYR A 325 12.92 23.28 -16.77
C TYR A 325 12.47 21.89 -16.30
N ALA A 326 13.41 20.99 -15.98
CA ALA A 326 13.12 19.64 -15.58
C ALA A 326 12.35 19.64 -14.26
N THR A 327 11.17 19.01 -14.23
CA THR A 327 10.23 19.14 -13.13
C THR A 327 9.68 17.78 -12.67
N ILE A 328 9.71 17.54 -11.36
CA ILE A 328 8.90 16.50 -10.70
C ILE A 328 7.78 17.19 -9.91
N VAL A 329 6.54 16.75 -10.11
CA VAL A 329 5.39 17.12 -9.27
C VAL A 329 4.83 15.87 -8.62
N GLY A 330 4.89 15.79 -7.29
CA GLY A 330 4.56 14.60 -6.52
C GLY A 330 5.66 14.32 -5.50
N GLY A 331 6.63 13.46 -5.85
CA GLY A 331 7.69 13.06 -4.94
C GLY A 331 8.92 12.42 -5.56
N LEU A 332 10.07 12.62 -4.92
CA LEU A 332 11.33 11.96 -5.23
C LEU A 332 11.88 11.25 -3.98
N ALA A 333 12.12 9.95 -4.05
CA ALA A 333 12.74 9.17 -2.99
C ALA A 333 14.04 8.52 -3.50
N ALA A 334 15.13 8.66 -2.75
CA ALA A 334 16.33 7.87 -2.92
C ALA A 334 16.48 6.90 -1.74
N ASN A 335 16.72 5.62 -2.03
CA ASN A 335 16.90 4.60 -1.00
C ASN A 335 18.23 3.88 -1.22
N PHE A 336 19.09 3.89 -0.22
CA PHE A 336 20.38 3.19 -0.22
C PHE A 336 20.24 1.90 0.57
N VAL A 337 20.43 0.76 -0.09
CA VAL A 337 20.25 -0.56 0.53
C VAL A 337 21.46 -1.47 0.28
N GLY A 338 21.89 -2.18 1.32
CA GLY A 338 22.87 -3.26 1.23
C GLY A 338 24.08 -3.12 2.16
N GLU A 339 24.72 -4.27 2.45
CA GLU A 339 26.02 -4.34 3.11
C GLU A 339 27.11 -3.87 2.12
N GLY A 340 27.79 -2.75 2.41
CA GLY A 340 28.95 -2.29 1.62
C GLY A 340 28.83 -0.94 0.90
N VAL A 341 27.65 -0.30 0.90
CA VAL A 341 27.48 1.07 0.38
C VAL A 341 28.40 2.00 1.19
N THR A 342 29.55 2.37 0.62
CA THR A 342 30.53 3.24 1.25
C THR A 342 30.52 4.59 0.55
N TYR A 343 29.75 5.53 1.07
CA TYR A 343 29.76 6.89 0.53
C TYR A 343 31.07 7.59 0.95
N THR A 344 32.05 7.64 0.03
CA THR A 344 33.46 8.02 0.29
C THR A 344 33.84 9.43 -0.15
N GLY A 345 33.06 10.06 -1.04
CA GLY A 345 33.47 11.27 -1.77
C GLY A 345 32.53 12.47 -1.62
N ALA A 346 33.02 13.63 -2.08
CA ALA A 346 32.39 14.94 -1.98
C ALA A 346 31.44 15.26 -3.17
N GLY A 347 30.67 14.27 -3.64
CA GLY A 347 29.73 14.44 -4.77
C GLY A 347 28.28 14.50 -4.31
N ASP A 348 27.42 15.24 -5.00
CA ASP A 348 26.04 15.48 -4.58
C ASP A 348 25.13 14.25 -4.78
N VAL A 349 24.19 14.04 -3.86
CA VAL A 349 23.12 13.06 -4.10
C VAL A 349 22.17 13.60 -5.16
N ILE A 350 21.89 14.90 -5.13
CA ILE A 350 21.03 15.60 -6.09
C ILE A 350 21.69 16.91 -6.49
N ASP A 351 21.75 17.18 -7.79
CA ASP A 351 22.09 18.48 -8.35
C ASP A 351 20.91 19.02 -9.17
N LEU A 352 20.31 20.10 -8.67
CA LEU A 352 19.40 20.93 -9.42
C LEU A 352 20.22 22.01 -10.13
N GLY A 353 20.59 21.70 -11.37
CA GLY A 353 21.33 22.50 -12.33
C GLY A 353 20.72 23.87 -12.66
N ASN A 354 21.12 24.45 -13.78
CA ASN A 354 20.70 25.81 -14.13
C ASN A 354 19.37 25.81 -14.88
N GLY A 355 18.67 26.93 -14.91
CA GLY A 355 17.55 27.10 -15.85
C GLY A 355 16.18 26.67 -15.34
N ASN A 356 15.99 26.73 -14.01
CA ASN A 356 14.75 26.52 -13.27
C ASN A 356 14.25 25.06 -13.16
N PRO A 357 15.09 24.12 -12.70
CA PRO A 357 14.58 22.79 -12.38
C PRO A 357 13.82 22.81 -11.05
N HIS A 358 12.80 21.96 -10.95
CA HIS A 358 11.86 21.98 -9.84
C HIS A 358 11.55 20.58 -9.29
N VAL A 359 11.51 20.44 -7.97
CA VAL A 359 10.88 19.30 -7.29
C VAL A 359 9.79 19.82 -6.37
N LEU A 360 8.54 19.54 -6.71
CA LEU A 360 7.36 20.10 -6.07
C LEU A 360 6.55 18.98 -5.41
N TYR A 361 6.28 19.12 -4.11
CA TYR A 361 5.42 18.19 -3.40
C TYR A 361 3.96 18.31 -3.86
N SER A 362 3.27 17.19 -4.05
CA SER A 362 1.84 17.16 -4.34
C SER A 362 1.17 15.94 -3.73
N SER A 363 0.39 16.17 -2.67
CA SER A 363 -0.36 15.12 -2.00
C SER A 363 -1.45 14.51 -2.88
N ASP A 364 -2.13 15.35 -3.70
CA ASP A 364 -3.14 14.90 -4.66
C ASP A 364 -2.53 13.97 -5.72
N VAL A 365 -1.38 14.34 -6.30
CA VAL A 365 -0.71 13.50 -7.29
C VAL A 365 -0.27 12.18 -6.67
N LEU A 366 0.33 12.19 -5.47
CA LEU A 366 0.78 10.98 -4.76
C LEU A 366 -0.38 10.06 -4.36
N SER A 367 -1.55 10.61 -4.02
CA SER A 367 -2.73 9.80 -3.68
C SER A 367 -3.27 8.99 -4.87
N ASN A 368 -2.87 9.36 -6.10
CA ASN A 368 -3.35 8.77 -7.34
C ASN A 368 -2.27 7.98 -8.10
N VAL A 369 -1.05 7.81 -7.56
CA VAL A 369 -0.01 7.04 -8.27
C VAL A 369 -0.21 5.54 -8.14
N GLU A 370 0.04 4.82 -9.24
CA GLU A 370 -0.10 3.37 -9.30
C GLU A 370 0.99 2.65 -8.51
N GLY A 371 0.60 1.62 -7.74
CA GLY A 371 1.52 0.75 -7.01
C GLY A 371 1.77 1.20 -5.57
N VAL A 372 1.60 2.48 -5.24
CA VAL A 372 1.70 2.96 -3.85
C VAL A 372 0.54 2.43 -3.01
N ASP A 373 -0.68 2.46 -3.55
CA ASP A 373 -1.87 1.85 -2.96
C ASP A 373 -1.68 0.35 -2.65
N GLN A 374 -0.99 -0.37 -3.55
CA GLN A 374 -0.72 -1.81 -3.39
C GLN A 374 0.40 -2.12 -2.38
N VAL A 375 1.31 -1.20 -2.12
CA VAL A 375 2.35 -1.36 -1.09
C VAL A 375 1.82 -0.95 0.28
N VAL A 376 0.95 0.07 0.34
CA VAL A 376 0.11 0.35 1.51
C VAL A 376 -0.76 -0.87 1.85
N ASP A 377 -1.15 -1.69 0.87
CA ASP A 377 -1.90 -2.93 1.12
C ASP A 377 -1.13 -3.99 1.94
N ILE A 378 0.21 -3.96 1.95
CA ILE A 378 1.10 -4.85 2.72
C ILE A 378 1.32 -4.33 4.16
N SER A 379 0.96 -3.08 4.42
CA SER A 379 1.24 -2.39 5.67
C SER A 379 0.36 -2.78 6.86
N THR A 380 -0.54 -3.75 6.71
CA THR A 380 -1.36 -4.23 7.83
C THR A 380 -1.10 -5.68 8.15
N LYS A 381 -0.87 -5.94 9.42
CA LYS A 381 -0.70 -7.26 10.00
C LYS A 381 -1.89 -7.57 10.90
N VAL A 382 -2.60 -8.65 10.60
CA VAL A 382 -3.62 -9.18 11.52
C VAL A 382 -2.89 -9.86 12.68
N ILE A 383 -2.87 -9.22 13.85
CA ILE A 383 -2.16 -9.74 15.02
C ILE A 383 -3.02 -10.69 15.86
N SER A 384 -4.35 -10.59 15.75
CA SER A 384 -5.26 -11.55 16.35
C SER A 384 -6.58 -11.66 15.59
N TYR A 385 -7.14 -12.86 15.63
CA TYR A 385 -8.43 -13.21 15.06
C TYR A 385 -9.26 -13.92 16.13
N LEU A 386 -10.40 -13.35 16.50
CA LEU A 386 -11.26 -13.88 17.55
C LEU A 386 -12.68 -14.10 17.01
N HIS A 387 -13.17 -15.34 17.11
CA HIS A 387 -14.58 -15.64 16.97
C HIS A 387 -15.25 -15.41 18.34
N VAL A 388 -16.21 -14.48 18.41
CA VAL A 388 -16.96 -14.19 19.64
C VAL A 388 -18.30 -14.93 19.58
N HIS A 389 -18.50 -15.86 20.52
CA HIS A 389 -19.72 -16.66 20.64
C HIS A 389 -20.83 -15.95 21.42
#